data_AF-A0A2E0XNI7-F1
#
_entry.id   AF-A0A2E0XNI7-F1
#
_cell.length_a   1.000
_cell.length_b   1.000
_cell.length_c   1.000
_cell.angle_alpha   90.00
_cell.angle_beta   90.00
_cell.angle_gamma   90.00
#
_symmetry.space_group_name_H-M   'P 1'
#
loop_
_entity.id
_entity.type
_entity.pdbx_description
1 polymer ?
#
loop_
_entity_poly.entity_id
_entity_poly.type
_entity_poly.pdbx_seq_one_letter_code
_entity_poly.pdbx_strand_id
1 'polypeptide(L)'
;MQCVSITPYPAFIATIQGLLSKHGAVAPLMIVKSDGHLMRAELAVKRPIETVLRGPAASFPGAHHLSGGGGSIVLDLGGTLQLISQFSR
;
A
#
# COMPACT_ATOMS: atom_id res chain seq x y z
N MET A 1 12.18 24.09 9.65
CA MET A 1 11.65 22.85 10.26
C MET A 1 10.17 22.78 9.91
N GLN A 2 9.85 22.31 8.71
CA GLN A 2 8.48 22.37 8.18
C GLN A 2 7.83 21.00 8.37
N CYS A 3 6.72 21.01 9.12
CA CYS A 3 5.81 19.91 9.35
C CYS A 3 5.57 19.12 8.05
N VAL A 4 5.66 17.79 8.10
CA VAL A 4 5.29 16.88 7.01
C VAL A 4 3.86 17.23 6.62
N SER A 5 3.76 17.97 5.53
CA SER A 5 2.52 18.55 5.06
C SER A 5 1.61 17.41 4.65
N ILE A 6 0.34 17.53 5.02
CA ILE A 6 -0.79 16.69 4.61
C ILE A 6 -0.89 16.80 3.08
N THR A 7 0.02 16.16 2.35
CA THR A 7 0.10 16.27 0.90
C THR A 7 -1.20 15.69 0.39
N PRO A 8 -2.04 16.48 -0.33
CA PRO A 8 -3.27 15.97 -0.87
C PRO A 8 -2.97 14.70 -1.67
N TYR A 9 -3.73 13.64 -1.45
CA TYR A 9 -3.49 12.35 -2.08
C TYR A 9 -3.21 12.43 -3.60
N PRO A 10 -3.89 13.29 -4.39
CA PRO A 10 -3.53 13.50 -5.81
C PRO A 10 -2.14 14.11 -6.03
N ALA A 11 -1.74 15.09 -5.21
CA ALA A 11 -0.42 15.73 -5.30
C ALA A 11 0.70 14.75 -4.94
N PHE A 12 0.45 13.85 -3.98
CA PHE A 12 1.37 12.76 -3.64
C PHE A 12 1.58 11.83 -4.85
N ILE A 13 0.49 11.37 -5.47
CA ILE A 13 0.55 10.51 -6.65
C ILE A 13 1.30 11.19 -7.81
N ALA A 14 1.00 12.45 -8.11
CA ALA A 14 1.66 13.21 -9.16
C ALA A 14 3.18 13.36 -8.90
N THR A 15 3.57 13.58 -7.64
CA THR A 15 4.99 13.67 -7.24
C THR A 15 5.72 12.36 -7.49
N ILE A 16 5.14 11.24 -7.10
CA ILE A 16 5.72 9.90 -7.32
C ILE A 16 5.82 9.59 -8.82
N GLN A 17 4.77 9.88 -9.60
CA GLN A 17 4.80 9.70 -11.05
C GLN A 17 5.92 10.53 -11.71
N GLY A 18 6.07 11.80 -11.31
CA GLY A 18 7.14 12.66 -11.81
C GLY A 18 8.53 12.13 -11.46
N LEU A 19 8.72 11.60 -10.25
CA LEU A 19 9.98 10.98 -9.83
C LEU A 19 10.30 9.72 -10.64
N LEU A 20 9.33 8.83 -10.83
CA LEU A 20 9.50 7.60 -11.62
C LEU A 20 9.87 7.91 -13.08
N SER A 21 9.17 8.87 -13.69
CA SER A 21 9.47 9.33 -15.06
C SER A 21 10.89 9.90 -15.18
N LYS A 22 11.35 10.68 -14.19
CA LYS A 22 12.73 11.21 -14.16
C LYS A 22 13.79 10.11 -14.11
N HIS A 23 13.47 8.94 -13.55
CA HIS A 23 14.37 7.78 -13.49
C HIS A 23 14.18 6.81 -14.67
N GLY A 24 13.38 7.17 -15.67
CA GLY A 24 13.13 6.32 -16.84
C GLY A 24 12.24 5.11 -16.57
N ALA A 25 11.52 5.06 -15.45
CA ALA A 25 10.59 3.99 -15.15
C ALA A 25 9.26 4.19 -15.92
N VAL A 26 9.10 3.45 -17.02
CA VAL A 26 7.94 3.54 -17.95
C VAL A 26 6.76 2.63 -17.59
N ALA A 27 6.84 1.93 -16.47
CA ALA A 27 5.76 1.03 -16.03
C ALA A 27 4.57 1.81 -15.42
N PRO A 28 3.33 1.28 -15.54
CA PRO A 28 2.17 1.88 -14.88
C PRO A 28 2.38 1.96 -13.36
N LEU A 29 2.05 3.12 -12.76
CA LEU A 29 2.05 3.24 -11.30
C LEU A 29 0.86 2.48 -10.72
N MET A 30 1.17 1.39 -10.01
CA MET A 30 0.21 0.54 -9.34
C MET A 30 0.16 0.85 -7.84
N ILE A 31 -1.02 0.67 -7.27
CA ILE A 31 -1.37 0.99 -5.90
C ILE A 31 -2.08 -0.21 -5.28
N VAL A 32 -1.63 -0.61 -4.09
CA VAL A 32 -2.31 -1.66 -3.31
C VAL A 32 -3.62 -1.12 -2.76
N LYS A 33 -4.69 -1.90 -2.88
CA LYS A 33 -6.00 -1.64 -2.28
C LYS A 33 -6.07 -2.21 -0.86
N SER A 34 -7.07 -1.82 -0.09
CA SER A 34 -7.35 -2.35 1.24
C SER A 34 -7.71 -3.85 1.25
N ASP A 35 -8.14 -4.40 0.11
CA ASP A 35 -8.46 -5.82 -0.08
C ASP A 35 -7.25 -6.66 -0.57
N GLY A 36 -6.07 -6.03 -0.71
CA GLY A 36 -4.84 -6.69 -1.14
C GLY A 36 -4.64 -6.77 -2.65
N HIS A 37 -5.62 -6.37 -3.47
CA HIS A 37 -5.46 -6.31 -4.92
C HIS A 37 -4.74 -5.05 -5.39
N LEU A 38 -4.24 -5.05 -6.63
CA LEU A 38 -3.62 -3.89 -7.26
C LEU A 38 -4.63 -3.09 -8.08
N MET A 39 -4.50 -1.77 -8.06
CA MET A 39 -5.19 -0.86 -8.98
C MET A 39 -4.24 0.20 -9.54
N ARG A 40 -4.61 0.83 -10.65
CA ARG A 40 -3.82 1.93 -11.21
C ARG A 40 -3.96 3.19 -10.34
N ALA A 41 -2.92 4.02 -10.32
CA ALA A 41 -2.90 5.27 -9.58
C ALA A 41 -4.03 6.23 -9.96
N GLU A 42 -4.44 6.24 -11.23
CA GLU A 42 -5.55 7.08 -11.71
C GLU A 42 -6.89 6.72 -11.04
N LEU A 43 -7.10 5.43 -10.75
CA LEU A 43 -8.28 4.94 -10.04
C LEU A 43 -8.18 5.25 -8.55
N ALA A 44 -6.98 5.11 -7.98
CA ALA A 44 -6.73 5.42 -6.57
C ALA A 44 -7.09 6.86 -6.21
N VAL A 45 -6.74 7.82 -7.08
CA VAL A 45 -7.08 9.25 -6.88
C VAL A 45 -8.60 9.47 -6.83
N LYS A 46 -9.37 8.73 -7.63
CA LYS A 46 -10.84 8.82 -7.67
C LYS A 46 -11.50 8.09 -6.50
N ARG A 47 -10.84 7.08 -5.94
CA ARG A 47 -11.36 6.19 -4.89
C ARG A 47 -10.35 6.05 -3.73
N PRO A 48 -10.00 7.15 -3.03
CA PRO A 48 -9.00 7.12 -1.97
C PRO A 48 -9.41 6.24 -0.79
N ILE A 49 -10.71 6.00 -0.59
CA ILE A 49 -11.21 5.13 0.48
C ILE A 49 -10.80 3.66 0.30
N GLU A 50 -10.60 3.18 -0.93
CA GLU A 50 -10.18 1.79 -1.22
C GLU A 50 -8.72 1.52 -0.83
N THR A 51 -8.12 2.44 -0.10
CA THR A 51 -6.69 2.46 0.15
C THR A 51 -6.29 2.70 1.60
N VAL A 52 -7.29 2.73 2.46
CA VAL A 52 -7.15 2.70 3.91
C VAL A 52 -6.57 1.34 4.32
N LEU A 53 -5.71 1.30 5.34
CA LEU A 53 -5.05 0.07 5.83
C LEU A 53 -4.26 -0.70 4.76
N ARG A 54 -3.63 0.03 3.83
CA ARG A 54 -2.76 -0.51 2.78
C ARG A 54 -1.58 -1.35 3.28
N GLY A 55 -1.05 -1.07 4.47
CA GLY A 55 0.11 -1.76 5.04
C GLY A 55 -0.12 -3.27 5.20
N PRO A 56 -1.11 -3.67 6.03
CA PRO A 56 -1.52 -5.07 6.16
C PRO A 56 -1.91 -5.69 4.83
N ALA A 57 -2.68 -4.98 4.00
CA ALA A 57 -3.11 -5.49 2.71
C ALA A 57 -1.93 -5.80 1.76
N ALA A 58 -0.81 -5.08 1.89
CA ALA A 58 0.40 -5.32 1.11
C ALA A 58 1.26 -6.46 1.67
N SER A 59 1.37 -6.58 3.00
CA SER A 59 2.22 -7.59 3.65
C SER A 59 1.53 -8.95 3.77
N PHE A 60 0.20 -8.98 3.88
CA PHE A 60 -0.60 -10.17 4.15
C PHE A 60 -0.50 -11.25 3.06
N PRO A 61 -0.64 -10.97 1.76
CA PRO A 61 -0.53 -11.99 0.72
C PRO A 61 0.86 -12.64 0.66
N GLY A 62 1.91 -11.83 0.87
CA GLY A 62 3.29 -12.30 0.92
C GLY A 62 3.55 -13.20 2.13
N ALA A 63 3.07 -12.79 3.31
CA ALA A 63 3.20 -13.57 4.53
C ALA A 63 2.45 -14.91 4.46
N HIS A 64 1.24 -14.93 3.88
CA HIS A 64 0.49 -16.16 3.64
C HIS A 64 1.24 -17.11 2.69
N HIS A 65 1.79 -16.58 1.59
CA HIS A 65 2.59 -17.37 0.65
C HIS A 65 3.83 -17.97 1.31
N LEU A 66 4.58 -17.18 2.08
CA LEU A 66 5.78 -17.63 2.79
C LEU A 66 5.48 -18.62 3.92
N SER A 67 4.28 -18.58 4.50
CA SER A 67 3.84 -19.50 5.56
C SER A 67 3.33 -20.84 5.03
N GLY A 68 3.38 -21.08 3.72
CA GLY A 68 2.96 -22.34 3.11
C GLY A 68 1.45 -22.59 3.17
N GLY A 69 0.63 -21.53 3.28
CA GLY A 69 -0.85 -21.66 3.31
C GLY A 69 -1.41 -22.34 4.56
N GLY A 70 -0.64 -22.41 5.65
CA GLY A 70 -1.13 -22.79 6.97
C GLY A 70 -1.90 -21.65 7.65
N GLY A 71 -2.62 -21.96 8.73
CA GLY A 71 -3.12 -20.91 9.62
C GLY A 71 -1.96 -20.11 10.20
N SER A 72 -2.03 -18.79 10.15
CA SER A 72 -0.93 -17.90 10.53
C SER A 72 -1.43 -16.58 11.08
N ILE A 73 -0.66 -15.99 12.01
CA ILE A 73 -0.88 -14.62 12.50
C ILE A 73 0.29 -13.77 11.99
N VAL A 74 -0.03 -12.65 11.35
CA VAL A 74 0.94 -11.66 10.87
C VAL A 74 0.82 -10.42 11.73
N LEU A 75 1.96 -10.00 12.29
CA LEU A 75 2.07 -8.84 13.13
C LEU A 75 2.93 -7.79 12.41
N ASP A 76 2.30 -6.72 11.94
CA ASP A 76 2.97 -5.59 11.29
C ASP A 76 3.23 -4.50 12.34
N LEU A 77 4.49 -4.40 12.77
CA LEU A 77 4.93 -3.47 13.81
C LEU A 77 5.53 -2.22 13.17
N GLY A 78 4.75 -1.15 13.08
CA GLY A 78 5.24 0.18 12.71
C GLY A 78 5.66 1.01 13.93
N GLY A 79 6.41 2.08 13.70
CA GLY A 79 6.83 3.02 14.76
C GLY A 79 5.70 3.87 15.36
N THR A 80 4.48 3.77 14.83
CA THR A 80 3.31 4.54 15.30
C THR A 80 2.12 3.63 15.59
N LEU A 81 1.97 2.54 14.84
CA LEU A 81 0.82 1.65 14.91
C LEU A 81 1.29 0.21 14.75
N GLN A 82 0.66 -0.67 15.50
CA GLN A 82 0.85 -2.12 15.43
C GLN A 82 -0.44 -2.72 14.88
N LEU A 83 -0.35 -3.52 13.80
CA LEU A 83 -1.49 -4.10 13.11
C LEU A 83 -1.39 -5.63 13.13
N ILE A 84 -2.52 -6.29 13.41
CA ILE A 84 -2.62 -7.75 13.51
C ILE A 84 -3.54 -8.25 12.41
N SER A 85 -3.11 -9.29 11.68
CA SER A 85 -3.97 -10.01 10.76
C SER A 85 -3.83 -11.52 10.98
N GLN A 86 -4.93 -12.24 10.81
CA GLN A 86 -4.97 -13.69 10.98
C GLN A 86 -5.50 -14.34 9.71
N PHE A 87 -4.91 -15.48 9.38
CA PHE A 87 -5.39 -16.39 8.36
C PHE A 87 -5.73 -17.71 9.04
N SER A 88 -6.95 -18.20 8.82
CA SER A 88 -7.35 -19.56 9.17
C SER A 88 -7.69 -20.28 7.87
N ARG A 89 -7.31 -21.56 7.78
CA ARG A 89 -7.68 -22.41 6.64
C ARG A 89 -9.19 -22.52 6.48
#